data_AF-A0A929ZRW4-F1
#
_entry.id   AF-A0A929ZRW4-F1
#
_cell.length_a   1.000
_cell.length_b   1.000
_cell.length_c   1.000
_cell.angle_alpha   90.00
_cell.angle_beta   90.00
_cell.angle_gamma   90.00
#
_symmetry.space_group_name_H-M   'P 1'
#
loop_
_entity.id
_entity.type
_entity.pdbx_description
1 polymer ?
#
loop_
_entity_poly.entity_id
_entity_poly.type
_entity_poly.pdbx_seq_one_letter_code
_entity_poly.pdbx_strand_id
1 'polypeptide(L)'
;MGRTAIRGTEDVLTAVRKRISLLFDMYDNISLSFSGGKDSTALFHLVNTEAIKRNRKFILYFQDQEAEYQGTIDLVEWAMSQPNVIPMWYQVPIFMTNAASQQQLFLWAWGEGEKWVREKHPLAIHKIDKKYPKRFHKF
;
A
#
# COMPACT_ATOMS: atom_id res chain seq x y z
N MET A 1 19.64 -16.21 -32.07
CA MET A 1 19.06 -14.86 -32.14
C MET A 1 19.64 -14.01 -31.01
N GLY A 2 20.41 -12.98 -31.33
CA GLY A 2 20.89 -12.04 -30.31
C GLY A 2 19.74 -11.20 -29.78
N ARG A 3 19.64 -11.04 -28.45
CA ARG A 3 18.65 -10.14 -27.85
C ARG A 3 19.02 -8.70 -28.21
N THR A 4 18.15 -7.98 -28.90
CA THR A 4 18.28 -6.53 -29.08
C THR A 4 18.15 -5.87 -27.71
N ALA A 5 19.22 -5.23 -27.24
CA ALA A 5 19.18 -4.44 -26.02
C ALA A 5 18.88 -2.97 -26.36
N ILE A 6 17.70 -2.49 -25.98
CA ILE A 6 17.37 -1.07 -26.02
C ILE A 6 17.96 -0.45 -24.76
N ARG A 7 18.86 0.53 -24.90
CA ARG A 7 19.47 1.25 -23.79
C ARG A 7 18.89 2.67 -23.74
N GLY A 8 18.37 3.07 -22.59
CA GLY A 8 18.00 4.47 -22.33
C GLY A 8 19.24 5.35 -22.14
N THR A 9 19.05 6.67 -22.24
CA THR A 9 20.10 7.67 -21.95
C THR A 9 20.27 7.96 -20.46
N GLU A 10 19.36 7.46 -19.62
CA GLU A 10 19.34 7.63 -18.17
C GLU A 10 19.03 6.29 -17.49
N ASP A 11 19.68 6.02 -16.35
CA ASP A 11 19.40 4.82 -15.56
C ASP A 11 18.08 4.96 -14.78
N VAL A 12 17.46 3.81 -14.47
CA VAL A 12 16.15 3.74 -13.81
C VAL A 12 16.13 4.47 -12.46
N LEU A 13 17.22 4.38 -11.69
CA LEU A 13 17.31 4.97 -10.36
C LEU A 13 17.38 6.50 -10.43
N THR A 14 18.16 7.04 -11.37
CA THR A 14 18.22 8.47 -11.62
C THR A 14 16.86 8.99 -12.10
N ALA A 15 16.23 8.30 -13.05
CA ALA A 15 14.92 8.69 -13.58
C ALA A 15 13.83 8.72 -12.49
N VAL A 16 13.76 7.69 -11.62
CA VAL A 16 12.74 7.65 -10.55
C VAL A 16 12.98 8.72 -9.49
N ARG A 17 14.24 9.00 -9.12
CA ARG A 17 14.57 10.07 -8.16
C ARG A 17 14.13 11.45 -8.68
N LYS A 18 14.33 11.73 -9.97
CA LYS A 18 13.84 12.97 -10.60
C LYS A 18 12.31 13.07 -10.53
N ARG A 19 11.59 11.99 -10.86
CA ARG A 19 10.13 11.96 -10.78
C ARG A 19 9.62 12.16 -9.35
N ILE A 20 10.23 11.50 -8.36
CA ILE A 20 9.86 11.66 -6.95
C ILE A 20 10.12 13.09 -6.50
N SER A 21 11.30 13.65 -6.77
CA SER A 21 11.60 15.06 -6.44
C SER A 21 10.55 16.00 -7.02
N LEU A 22 10.21 15.83 -8.31
CA LEU A 22 9.19 16.63 -8.98
C LEU A 22 7.82 16.52 -8.29
N LEU A 23 7.39 15.32 -7.87
CA LEU A 23 6.15 15.16 -7.13
C LEU A 23 6.16 15.96 -5.83
N PHE A 24 7.26 15.93 -5.08
CA PHE A 24 7.41 16.74 -3.88
C PHE A 24 7.46 18.25 -4.20
N ASP A 25 7.97 18.68 -5.35
CA ASP A 25 7.93 20.09 -5.75
C ASP A 25 6.51 20.57 -6.10
N MET A 26 5.68 19.67 -6.64
CA MET A 26 4.36 20.03 -7.19
C MET A 26 3.18 19.86 -6.22
N TYR A 27 3.28 18.95 -5.24
CA TYR A 27 2.15 18.57 -4.41
C TYR A 27 2.50 18.61 -2.93
N ASP A 28 1.57 19.12 -2.12
CA ASP A 28 1.69 19.13 -0.65
C ASP A 28 1.45 17.74 -0.06
N ASN A 29 0.45 17.03 -0.59
CA ASN A 29 0.03 15.72 -0.12
C ASN A 29 0.53 14.62 -1.06
N ILE A 30 1.52 13.85 -0.60
CA ILE A 30 2.05 12.67 -1.29
C ILE A 30 1.51 11.43 -0.58
N SER A 31 0.98 10.48 -1.35
CA SER A 31 0.55 9.18 -0.84
C SER A 31 1.23 8.06 -1.60
N LEU A 32 1.75 7.08 -0.86
CA LEU A 32 2.29 5.84 -1.39
C LEU A 32 1.36 4.69 -0.99
N SER A 33 0.73 4.07 -1.99
CA SER A 33 0.06 2.77 -1.81
C SER A 33 1.10 1.68 -1.64
N PHE A 34 1.20 1.17 -0.42
CA PHE A 34 2.20 0.22 0.02
C PHE A 34 1.57 -1.16 0.14
N SER A 35 2.18 -2.17 -0.47
CA SER A 35 1.69 -3.56 -0.43
C SER A 35 2.53 -4.48 0.45
N GLY A 36 3.66 -4.00 0.98
CA GLY A 36 4.68 -4.84 1.64
C GLY A 36 5.45 -5.76 0.68
N GLY A 37 5.18 -5.70 -0.63
CA GLY A 37 5.95 -6.42 -1.65
C GLY A 37 7.23 -5.68 -2.07
N LYS A 38 8.13 -6.38 -2.76
CA LYS A 38 9.45 -5.84 -3.13
C LYS A 38 9.43 -4.48 -3.84
N ASP A 39 8.49 -4.25 -4.76
CA ASP A 39 8.46 -3.04 -5.57
C ASP A 39 7.98 -1.83 -4.76
N SER A 40 6.95 -2.04 -3.93
CA SER A 40 6.44 -1.00 -3.04
C SER A 40 7.42 -0.71 -1.90
N THR A 41 8.21 -1.69 -1.45
CA THR A 41 9.34 -1.50 -0.52
C THR A 41 10.48 -0.69 -1.13
N ALA A 42 10.89 -0.99 -2.37
CA ALA A 42 11.89 -0.17 -3.05
C ALA A 42 11.41 1.29 -3.22
N LEU A 43 10.14 1.46 -3.60
CA LEU A 43 9.54 2.78 -3.75
C LEU A 43 9.41 3.52 -2.41
N PHE A 44 9.07 2.81 -1.33
CA PHE A 44 9.03 3.35 0.03
C PHE A 44 10.36 3.99 0.43
N HIS A 45 11.48 3.27 0.24
CA HIS A 45 12.80 3.82 0.57
C HIS A 45 13.13 5.07 -0.23
N LEU A 46 12.79 5.11 -1.52
CA LEU A 46 13.03 6.27 -2.38
C LEU A 46 12.19 7.49 -1.97
N VAL A 47 10.89 7.28 -1.70
CA VAL A 47 9.97 8.34 -1.26
C VAL A 47 10.36 8.84 0.14
N ASN A 48 10.65 7.94 1.08
CA ASN A 48 11.06 8.29 2.43
C ASN A 48 12.39 9.07 2.44
N THR A 49 13.34 8.72 1.57
CA THR A 49 14.60 9.47 1.41
C THR A 49 14.34 10.91 0.97
N GLU A 50 13.47 11.14 -0.02
CA GLU A 50 13.14 12.49 -0.47
C GLU A 50 12.34 13.26 0.60
N ALA A 51 11.45 12.58 1.32
CA ALA A 51 10.70 13.15 2.44
C ALA A 51 11.62 13.65 3.56
N ILE A 52 12.62 12.85 3.94
CA ILE A 52 13.65 13.22 4.94
C ILE A 52 14.43 14.44 4.47
N LYS A 53 14.92 14.43 3.22
CA LYS A 53 15.68 15.54 2.63
C LYS A 53 14.92 16.87 2.68
N ARG A 54 13.60 16.82 2.56
CA ARG A 54 12.71 17.98 2.55
C ARG A 54 12.08 18.30 3.91
N ASN A 55 12.39 17.51 4.95
CA ASN A 55 11.73 17.58 6.26
C ASN A 55 10.19 17.56 6.14
N ARG A 56 9.67 16.68 5.28
CA ARG A 56 8.23 16.53 5.03
C ARG A 56 7.77 15.13 5.40
N LYS A 57 6.46 15.01 5.64
CA LYS A 57 5.79 13.73 5.79
C LYS A 57 5.04 13.33 4.53
N PHE A 58 4.82 12.03 4.34
CA PHE A 58 3.98 11.49 3.30
C PHE A 58 3.04 10.41 3.87
N ILE A 59 1.93 10.18 3.19
CA ILE A 59 0.94 9.17 3.58
C ILE A 59 1.44 7.81 3.11
N LEU A 60 1.43 6.82 4.01
CA LEU A 60 1.62 5.42 3.66
C LEU A 60 0.28 4.70 3.77
N TYR A 61 -0.30 4.37 2.64
CA TYR A 61 -1.59 3.70 2.54
C TYR A 61 -1.41 2.19 2.43
N PHE A 62 -2.05 1.43 3.32
CA PHE A 62 -2.11 -0.03 3.23
C PHE A 62 -3.56 -0.49 3.36
N GLN A 63 -4.03 -1.22 2.34
CA GLN A 63 -5.31 -1.89 2.35
C GLN A 63 -5.10 -3.33 2.77
N ASP A 64 -5.46 -3.64 4.01
CA ASP A 64 -5.22 -4.94 4.61
C ASP A 64 -6.31 -5.92 4.19
N GLN A 65 -5.92 -6.99 3.50
CA GLN A 65 -6.84 -8.02 3.00
C GLN A 65 -7.12 -9.13 4.03
N GLU A 66 -6.78 -8.90 5.30
CA GLU A 66 -6.95 -9.79 6.45
C GLU A 66 -5.96 -10.96 6.47
N ALA A 67 -5.91 -11.74 5.40
CA ALA A 67 -5.08 -12.94 5.23
C ALA A 67 -3.67 -12.67 4.68
N GLU A 68 -3.02 -11.62 5.18
CA GLU A 68 -1.62 -11.28 4.84
C GLU A 68 -0.63 -12.14 5.63
N TYR A 69 0.54 -12.45 5.04
CA TYR A 69 1.60 -13.15 5.78
C TYR A 69 2.14 -12.28 6.92
N GLN A 70 2.49 -12.91 8.05
CA GLN A 70 3.00 -12.20 9.23
C GLN A 70 4.21 -11.30 8.89
N GLY A 71 5.16 -11.78 8.08
CA GLY A 71 6.30 -10.96 7.66
C GLY A 71 5.92 -9.72 6.83
N THR A 72 4.82 -9.76 6.07
CA THR A 72 4.27 -8.58 5.39
C THR A 72 3.74 -7.59 6.42
N ILE A 73 3.01 -8.08 7.43
CA ILE A 73 2.45 -7.26 8.51
C ILE A 73 3.55 -6.59 9.32
N ASP A 74 4.59 -7.33 9.71
CA ASP A 74 5.74 -6.79 10.43
C ASP A 74 6.45 -5.69 9.62
N LEU A 75 6.61 -5.89 8.30
CA LEU A 75 7.20 -4.89 7.40
C LEU A 75 6.33 -3.63 7.27
N VAL A 76 5.01 -3.80 7.17
CA VAL A 76 4.06 -2.67 7.13
C VAL A 76 4.12 -1.88 8.43
N GLU A 77 4.12 -2.55 9.58
CA GLU A 77 4.23 -1.90 10.89
C GLU A 77 5.54 -1.12 11.02
N TRP A 78 6.66 -1.72 10.64
CA TRP A 78 7.96 -1.04 10.59
C TRP A 78 7.92 0.18 9.67
N ALA A 79 7.37 0.06 8.46
CA ALA A 79 7.30 1.16 7.50
C ALA A 79 6.42 2.30 8.02
N MET A 80 5.30 1.96 8.68
CA MET A 80 4.38 2.93 9.29
C MET A 80 4.95 3.64 10.51
N SER A 81 5.88 2.99 11.23
CA SER A 81 6.57 3.60 12.37
C SER A 81 7.61 4.66 11.99
N GLN A 82 7.95 4.80 10.70
CA GLN A 82 8.99 5.76 10.29
C GLN A 82 8.56 7.21 10.58
N PRO A 83 9.46 8.09 11.07
CA PRO A 83 9.08 9.44 11.53
C PRO A 83 8.39 10.32 10.48
N ASN A 84 8.74 10.14 9.22
CA ASN A 84 8.24 10.89 8.07
C ASN A 84 6.96 10.29 7.47
N VAL A 85 6.38 9.27 8.10
CA VAL A 85 5.18 8.59 7.61
C VAL A 85 3.95 9.06 8.39
N ILE A 86 2.87 9.28 7.64
CA ILE A 86 1.51 9.39 8.17
C ILE A 86 0.83 8.04 7.86
N PRO A 87 0.61 7.18 8.86
CA PRO A 87 0.10 5.83 8.62
C PRO A 87 -1.39 5.87 8.27
N MET A 88 -1.77 5.19 7.19
CA MET A 88 -3.16 4.96 6.80
C MET A 88 -3.36 3.46 6.53
N TRP A 89 -3.43 2.68 7.62
CA TRP A 89 -3.72 1.26 7.59
C TRP A 89 -5.21 1.02 7.68
N TYR A 90 -5.82 0.43 6.66
CA TYR A 90 -7.25 0.13 6.65
C TYR A 90 -7.51 -1.35 6.94
N GLN A 91 -8.21 -1.62 8.05
CA GLN A 91 -8.76 -2.93 8.41
C GLN A 91 -10.28 -2.83 8.55
N VAL A 92 -10.92 -2.61 7.40
CA VAL A 92 -12.36 -2.35 7.28
C VAL A 92 -13.00 -3.40 6.37
N PRO A 93 -14.32 -3.66 6.49
CA PRO A 93 -15.02 -4.60 5.62
C PRO A 93 -14.75 -4.35 4.12
N ILE A 94 -14.18 -5.35 3.45
CA ILE A 94 -13.89 -5.32 2.00
C ILE A 94 -14.53 -6.55 1.36
N PHE A 95 -15.44 -6.31 0.42
CA PHE A 95 -15.98 -7.37 -0.43
C PHE A 95 -15.00 -7.65 -1.57
N MET A 96 -14.43 -8.84 -1.61
CA MET A 96 -13.42 -9.21 -2.60
C MET A 96 -13.60 -10.63 -3.11
N THR A 97 -13.00 -10.92 -4.27
CA THR A 97 -12.94 -12.27 -4.82
C THR A 97 -12.13 -13.17 -3.91
N ASN A 98 -12.65 -14.37 -3.65
CA ASN A 98 -11.95 -15.40 -2.91
C ASN A 98 -11.21 -16.31 -3.90
N ALA A 99 -9.90 -16.09 -4.07
CA ALA A 99 -9.06 -16.91 -4.94
C ALA A 99 -8.70 -18.28 -4.31
N ALA A 100 -9.03 -18.49 -3.03
CA ALA A 100 -8.71 -19.70 -2.28
C ALA A 100 -9.90 -20.69 -2.19
N SER A 101 -11.03 -20.42 -2.84
CA SER A 101 -12.20 -21.30 -2.83
C SER A 101 -12.75 -21.52 -4.23
N GLN A 102 -13.10 -22.77 -4.53
CA GLN A 102 -13.83 -23.14 -5.75
C GLN A 102 -15.35 -23.10 -5.58
N GLN A 103 -15.84 -22.97 -4.33
CA GLN A 103 -17.27 -23.00 -4.01
C GLN A 103 -17.82 -21.61 -3.66
N GLN A 104 -16.98 -20.77 -3.05
CA GLN A 104 -17.35 -19.44 -2.61
C GLN A 104 -16.53 -18.42 -3.40
N LEU A 105 -17.18 -17.74 -4.35
CA LEU A 105 -16.51 -16.78 -5.24
C LEU A 105 -16.07 -15.49 -4.54
N PHE A 106 -16.75 -15.10 -3.46
CA PHE A 106 -16.51 -13.84 -2.76
C PHE A 106 -16.40 -14.03 -1.25
N LEU A 107 -15.62 -13.19 -0.59
CA LEU A 107 -15.53 -13.11 0.85
C LEU A 107 -15.61 -11.65 1.32
N TRP A 108 -15.85 -11.48 2.63
CA TRP A 108 -15.73 -10.21 3.32
C TRP A 108 -14.48 -10.21 4.20
N ALA A 109 -13.38 -9.64 3.71
CA ALA A 109 -12.23 -9.39 4.56
C ALA A 109 -12.63 -8.35 5.61
N TRP A 110 -12.27 -8.57 6.88
CA TRP A 110 -12.69 -7.72 8.02
C TRP A 110 -14.20 -7.49 8.15
N GLY A 111 -15.04 -8.39 7.61
CA GLY A 111 -16.50 -8.28 7.64
C GLY A 111 -17.09 -8.39 9.06
N GLU A 112 -18.19 -7.70 9.31
CA GLU A 112 -18.92 -7.80 10.58
C GLU A 112 -19.47 -9.23 10.79
N GLY A 113 -19.15 -9.85 11.93
CA GLY A 113 -19.59 -11.21 12.27
C GLY A 113 -18.77 -12.33 11.60
N GLU A 114 -17.82 -11.99 10.73
CA GLU A 114 -16.89 -12.96 10.13
C GLU A 114 -15.83 -13.41 11.15
N LYS A 115 -15.33 -14.64 11.00
CA LYS A 115 -14.17 -15.11 11.76
C LYS A 115 -12.90 -14.71 11.03
N TRP A 116 -12.04 -13.94 11.69
CA TRP A 116 -10.76 -13.51 11.14
C TRP A 116 -9.62 -14.41 11.63
N VAL A 117 -8.60 -14.58 10.80
CA VAL A 117 -7.35 -15.33 11.05
C VAL A 117 -6.44 -14.63 12.04
N ARG A 118 -6.67 -13.34 12.30
CA ARG A 118 -5.95 -12.53 13.29
C ARG A 118 -6.75 -11.33 13.77
N GLU A 119 -6.30 -10.72 14.86
CA GLU A 119 -6.88 -9.50 15.41
C GLU A 119 -6.55 -8.27 14.55
N LYS A 120 -7.39 -7.24 14.68
CA LYS A 120 -7.12 -5.94 14.10
C LYS A 120 -5.97 -5.26 14.84
N HIS A 121 -5.08 -4.64 14.09
CA HIS A 121 -3.95 -3.90 14.61
C HIS A 121 -4.42 -2.58 15.27
N PRO A 122 -3.89 -2.17 16.43
CA PRO A 122 -4.31 -0.96 17.13
C PRO A 122 -4.14 0.34 16.32
N LEU A 123 -3.12 0.40 15.46
CA LEU A 123 -2.86 1.56 14.58
C LEU A 123 -3.87 1.68 13.43
N ALA A 124 -4.59 0.61 13.12
CA ALA A 124 -5.42 0.56 11.93
C ALA A 124 -6.75 1.29 12.11
N ILE A 125 -7.24 1.81 10.99
CA ILE A 125 -8.57 2.36 10.85
C ILE A 125 -9.54 1.19 10.72
N HIS A 126 -10.42 1.02 11.72
CA HIS A 126 -11.35 -0.12 11.79
C HIS A 126 -12.75 0.18 11.26
N LYS A 127 -13.06 1.45 11.01
CA LYS A 127 -14.36 1.90 10.51
C LYS A 127 -14.22 3.13 9.62
N ILE A 128 -15.11 3.27 8.65
CA ILE A 128 -15.34 4.50 7.88
C ILE A 128 -16.82 4.92 7.99
N ASP A 129 -17.11 6.21 7.84
CA ASP A 129 -18.49 6.74 7.91
C ASP A 129 -19.33 6.48 6.65
N LYS A 130 -18.78 5.74 5.69
CA LYS A 130 -19.43 5.38 4.43
C LYS A 130 -19.90 3.93 4.45
N LYS A 131 -20.85 3.61 3.58
CA LYS A 131 -21.21 2.20 3.31
C LYS A 131 -20.00 1.45 2.78
N TYR A 132 -19.95 0.15 3.03
CA TYR A 132 -19.01 -0.79 2.41
C TYR A 132 -19.67 -1.38 1.15
N PRO A 133 -19.50 -0.75 -0.03
CA PRO A 133 -20.19 -1.24 -1.21
C PRO A 133 -19.55 -2.55 -1.69
N LYS A 134 -20.37 -3.47 -2.19
CA LYS A 134 -19.84 -4.64 -2.92
C LYS A 134 -19.10 -4.23 -4.20
N ARG A 135 -19.46 -3.08 -4.79
CA ARG A 135 -18.81 -2.47 -5.95
C ARG A 135 -18.99 -0.96 -5.98
N PHE A 136 -18.00 -0.27 -6.53
CA PHE A 136 -18.02 1.18 -6.72
C PHE A 136 -18.51 1.63 -8.11
N HIS A 137 -18.72 0.69 -9.06
CA HIS A 137 -19.27 0.96 -10.40
C HIS A 137 -20.34 -0.06 -10.79
N LYS A 138 -21.27 0.36 -11.66
CA LYS A 138 -22.24 -0.53 -12.33
C LYS A 138 -21.60 -1.15 -13.57
N PHE A 139 -22.05 -2.33 -13.96
CA PHE A 139 -21.80 -2.86 -15.30
C PHE A 139 -22.78 -2.28 -16.30
#